data_AF-A0A844E2K3-F1
#
_entry.id   AF-A0A844E2K3-F1
#
_cell.length_a   1.000
_cell.length_b   1.000
_cell.length_c   1.000
_cell.angle_alpha   90.00
_cell.angle_beta   90.00
_cell.angle_gamma   90.00
#
_symmetry.space_group_name_H-M   'P 1'
#
loop_
_entity.id
_entity.type
_entity.pdbx_description
1 polymer ?
#
loop_
_entity_poly.entity_id
_entity_poly.type
_entity_poly.pdbx_seq_one_letter_code
_entity_poly.pdbx_strand_id
1 'polypeptide(L)'
;MDKITIQTVISIIAAFISLSTVIVSIYYNHKNSKQYLKSLDPLLSFKLFELKDELYLRVTNTGRSAAKDVLIEIKRIENNGDRNELELDALFGKEIELYPNESTQGRIAFWGATICSSAFPKINIDIRYKKGVTGEQVHIERTVIFSPSYDEKIYGDFNIDLREINKNMDVMAKANLRTANYLDGCQVAPFDELNILAHKSLHDDLQSVKQRENVSTVMKREDVIKNRL
;
A
#
# COMPACT_ATOMS: atom_id res chain seq x y z
N MET A 1 80.20 24.45 16.07
CA MET A 1 79.24 23.53 16.71
C MET A 1 78.10 24.40 17.18
N ASP A 2 77.08 24.57 16.34
CA ASP A 2 76.03 25.55 16.57
C ASP A 2 75.13 25.10 17.71
N LYS A 3 74.94 25.98 18.70
CA LYS A 3 74.00 25.76 19.80
C LYS A 3 72.59 25.72 19.22
N ILE A 4 72.01 24.53 19.13
CA ILE A 4 70.58 24.37 18.86
C ILE A 4 69.84 25.11 19.99
N THR A 5 69.12 26.18 19.65
CA THR A 5 68.35 26.94 20.62
C THR A 5 67.08 26.16 21.00
N ILE A 6 66.58 26.39 22.21
CA ILE A 6 65.35 25.76 22.72
C ILE A 6 64.17 25.97 21.74
N GLN A 7 64.11 27.11 21.06
CA GLN A 7 63.14 27.40 20.00
C GLN A 7 63.24 26.44 18.81
N THR A 8 64.44 26.06 18.37
CA THR A 8 64.63 25.11 17.27
C THR A 8 64.12 23.72 17.65
N VAL A 9 64.36 23.27 18.89
CA VAL A 9 63.85 21.99 19.40
C VAL A 9 62.32 21.98 19.45
N ILE A 10 61.70 23.05 19.96
CA ILE A 10 60.23 23.19 20.01
C ILE A 10 59.64 23.18 18.60
N SER A 11 60.26 23.87 17.65
CA SER A 11 59.80 23.94 16.26
C SER A 11 59.85 22.57 15.57
N ILE A 12 60.89 21.78 15.83
CA ILE A 12 61.01 20.42 15.32
C ILE A 12 59.89 19.53 15.87
N ILE A 13 59.64 19.58 17.19
CA ILE A 13 58.56 18.80 17.83
C ILE A 13 57.19 19.21 17.28
N ALA A 14 56.93 20.51 17.15
CA ALA A 14 55.69 21.02 16.58
C ALA A 14 55.49 20.55 15.13
N ALA A 15 56.57 20.54 14.32
CA ALA A 15 56.53 20.03 12.96
C ALA A 15 56.19 18.53 12.91
N PHE A 16 56.74 17.71 13.81
CA PHE A 16 56.41 16.28 13.89
C PHE A 16 54.96 16.03 14.31
N ILE A 17 54.44 16.79 15.29
CA ILE A 17 53.04 16.69 15.70
C ILE A 17 52.12 17.07 14.53
N SER A 18 52.42 18.18 13.84
CA SER A 18 51.66 18.65 12.67
C SER A 18 51.68 17.64 11.52
N LEU A 19 52.84 17.04 11.23
CA LEU A 19 52.94 16.00 10.20
C LEU A 19 52.11 14.77 10.55
N SER A 20 52.16 14.35 11.82
CA SER A 20 51.40 13.19 12.32
C SER A 20 49.90 13.44 12.23
N THR A 21 49.41 14.63 12.60
CA THR A 21 48.00 14.98 12.51
C THR A 21 47.51 15.03 11.06
N VAL A 22 48.34 15.53 10.12
CA VAL A 22 48.01 15.53 8.68
C VAL A 22 47.85 14.11 8.14
N ILE A 23 48.78 13.20 8.45
CA ILE A 23 48.72 11.80 8.00
C ILE A 23 47.45 11.12 8.53
N VAL A 24 47.16 11.30 9.82
CA VAL A 24 45.96 10.75 10.46
C VAL A 24 44.69 11.32 9.82
N SER A 25 44.65 12.63 9.55
CA SER A 25 43.52 13.30 8.90
C SER A 25 43.25 12.75 7.49
N ILE A 26 44.29 12.59 6.67
CA ILE A 26 44.18 12.01 5.33
C ILE A 26 43.64 10.57 5.39
N TYR A 27 44.15 9.77 6.32
CA TYR A 27 43.70 8.39 6.51
C TYR A 27 42.21 8.31 6.89
N TYR A 28 41.78 9.10 7.87
CA TYR A 28 40.36 9.13 8.28
C TYR A 28 39.46 9.71 7.20
N ASN A 29 39.89 10.73 6.45
CA ASN A 29 39.13 11.28 5.34
C ASN A 29 38.92 10.24 4.25
N HIS A 30 39.97 9.51 3.87
CA HIS A 30 39.86 8.42 2.89
C HIS A 30 38.92 7.31 3.36
N LYS A 31 39.02 6.90 4.63
CA LYS A 31 38.14 5.89 5.22
C LYS A 31 36.68 6.35 5.26
N ASN A 32 36.43 7.58 5.69
CA ASN A 32 35.09 8.17 5.76
C ASN A 32 34.49 8.34 4.36
N SER A 33 35.28 8.78 3.38
CA SER A 33 34.84 8.90 1.99
C SER A 33 34.38 7.54 1.43
N LYS A 34 35.16 6.47 1.65
CA LYS A 34 34.77 5.11 1.26
C LYS A 34 33.48 4.65 1.93
N GLN A 35 33.33 4.89 3.23
CA GLN A 35 32.10 4.53 3.96
C GLN A 35 30.90 5.33 3.49
N TYR A 36 31.09 6.63 3.22
CA TYR A 36 30.08 7.50 2.66
C TYR A 36 29.61 7.01 1.30
N LEU A 37 30.52 6.72 0.37
CA LEU A 37 30.17 6.16 -0.94
C LEU A 37 29.42 4.83 -0.81
N LYS A 38 29.87 3.94 0.09
CA LYS A 38 29.16 2.68 0.36
C LYS A 38 27.75 2.91 0.92
N SER A 39 27.55 3.94 1.74
CA SER A 39 26.21 4.29 2.25
C SER A 39 25.27 4.84 1.17
N LEU A 40 25.83 5.27 0.03
CA LEU A 40 25.06 5.73 -1.12
C LEU A 40 24.69 4.59 -2.07
N ASP A 41 25.25 3.39 -1.91
CA ASP A 41 25.03 2.26 -2.81
C ASP A 41 23.52 1.96 -2.98
N PRO A 42 23.10 1.52 -4.18
CA PRO A 42 21.74 1.05 -4.37
C PRO A 42 21.51 -0.20 -3.53
N LEU A 43 20.25 -0.42 -3.13
CA LEU A 43 19.85 -1.59 -2.36
C LEU A 43 18.54 -2.11 -2.95
N LEU A 44 18.57 -3.28 -3.58
CA LEU A 44 17.38 -3.87 -4.17
C LEU A 44 16.64 -4.73 -3.14
N SER A 45 15.40 -4.34 -2.86
CA SER A 45 14.44 -5.08 -2.06
C SER A 45 13.46 -5.82 -2.98
N PHE A 46 13.00 -6.99 -2.52
CA PHE A 46 12.15 -7.87 -3.29
C PHE A 46 10.95 -8.28 -2.45
N LYS A 47 9.76 -8.15 -3.02
CA LYS A 47 8.51 -8.58 -2.39
C LYS A 47 7.76 -9.51 -3.32
N LEU A 48 7.45 -10.70 -2.83
CA LEU A 48 6.63 -11.69 -3.51
C LEU A 48 5.22 -11.66 -2.93
N PHE A 49 4.23 -11.39 -3.76
CA PHE A 49 2.83 -11.22 -3.35
C PHE A 49 1.87 -11.72 -4.42
N GLU A 50 0.65 -12.02 -4.02
CA GLU A 50 -0.44 -12.48 -4.89
C GLU A 50 -1.39 -11.31 -5.16
N LEU A 51 -1.88 -11.25 -6.39
CA LEU A 51 -2.90 -10.30 -6.82
C LEU A 51 -3.75 -10.92 -7.93
N LYS A 52 -5.04 -11.10 -7.68
CA LYS A 52 -6.02 -11.60 -8.68
C LYS A 52 -5.63 -12.96 -9.27
N ASP A 53 -5.30 -13.93 -8.42
CA ASP A 53 -4.90 -15.29 -8.80
C ASP A 53 -3.58 -15.37 -9.60
N GLU A 54 -2.77 -14.32 -9.54
CA GLU A 54 -1.46 -14.24 -10.17
C GLU A 54 -0.39 -13.89 -9.13
N LEU A 55 0.80 -14.45 -9.31
CA LEU A 55 1.93 -14.23 -8.42
C LEU A 55 2.87 -13.21 -9.04
N TYR A 56 3.16 -12.15 -8.30
CA TYR A 56 3.99 -11.01 -8.73
C TYR A 56 5.25 -10.89 -7.89
N LEU A 57 6.36 -10.56 -8.55
CA LEU A 57 7.57 -10.10 -7.89
C LEU A 57 7.70 -8.59 -8.09
N ARG A 58 7.65 -7.85 -7.00
CA ARG A 58 8.01 -6.43 -6.96
C ARG A 58 9.47 -6.26 -6.57
N VAL A 59 10.14 -5.38 -7.27
CA VAL A 59 11.53 -5.00 -7.06
C VAL A 59 11.56 -3.52 -6.79
N THR A 60 12.16 -3.12 -5.68
CA THR A 60 12.26 -1.72 -5.24
C THR A 60 13.69 -1.38 -4.92
N ASN A 61 14.18 -0.26 -5.42
CA ASN A 61 15.46 0.27 -4.97
C ASN A 61 15.26 1.09 -3.69
N THR A 62 15.58 0.51 -2.54
CA THR A 62 15.52 1.19 -1.23
C THR A 62 16.85 1.87 -0.85
N GLY A 63 17.83 1.85 -1.76
CA GLY A 63 19.12 2.51 -1.59
C GLY A 63 19.05 4.00 -1.89
N ARG A 64 20.22 4.65 -1.90
CA ARG A 64 20.34 6.11 -2.08
C ARG A 64 20.88 6.55 -3.44
N SER A 65 21.24 5.61 -4.30
CA SER A 65 21.65 5.87 -5.69
C SER A 65 20.98 4.89 -6.65
N ALA A 66 21.10 5.17 -7.95
CA ALA A 66 20.51 4.33 -8.99
C ALA A 66 21.19 2.96 -9.09
N ALA A 67 20.40 1.93 -9.32
CA ALA A 67 20.86 0.62 -9.80
C ALA A 67 20.72 0.61 -11.32
N LYS A 68 21.84 0.48 -12.03
CA LYS A 68 21.88 0.44 -13.50
C LYS A 68 22.04 -0.98 -14.01
N ASP A 69 21.60 -1.22 -15.24
CA ASP A 69 21.76 -2.51 -15.93
C ASP A 69 21.26 -3.67 -15.05
N VAL A 70 20.14 -3.46 -14.37
CA VAL A 70 19.55 -4.43 -13.46
C VAL A 70 18.94 -5.53 -14.31
N LEU A 71 19.48 -6.74 -14.18
CA LEU A 71 19.00 -7.94 -14.83
C LEU A 71 18.53 -8.93 -13.77
N ILE A 72 17.29 -9.38 -13.90
CA ILE A 72 16.64 -10.25 -12.92
C ILE A 72 16.18 -11.51 -13.63
N GLU A 73 16.68 -12.65 -13.17
CA GLU A 73 16.35 -13.98 -13.69
C GLU A 73 15.68 -14.81 -12.58
N ILE A 74 14.51 -15.36 -12.88
CA ILE A 74 13.79 -16.25 -11.97
C ILE A 74 14.19 -17.68 -12.32
N LYS A 75 14.93 -18.35 -11.42
CA LYS A 75 15.47 -19.70 -11.68
C LYS A 75 14.43 -20.79 -11.48
N ARG A 76 13.65 -20.70 -10.40
CA ARG A 76 12.62 -21.69 -10.04
C ARG A 76 11.62 -21.11 -9.04
N ILE A 77 10.43 -21.71 -9.03
CA ILE A 77 9.39 -21.53 -8.02
C ILE A 77 9.12 -22.87 -7.33
N GLU A 78 8.89 -22.82 -6.03
CA GLU A 78 8.56 -23.98 -5.20
C GLU A 78 7.35 -23.66 -4.32
N ASN A 79 6.59 -24.69 -3.95
CA ASN A 79 5.52 -24.62 -2.96
C ASN A 79 4.39 -23.63 -3.32
N ASN A 80 4.11 -23.49 -4.61
CA ASN A 80 3.01 -22.67 -5.12
C ASN A 80 1.70 -23.49 -5.25
N GLY A 81 1.46 -24.43 -4.32
CA GLY A 81 0.33 -25.36 -4.37
C GLY A 81 0.46 -26.36 -5.52
N ASP A 82 -0.60 -26.52 -6.31
CA ASP A 82 -0.69 -27.53 -7.38
C ASP A 82 0.00 -27.09 -8.68
N ARG A 83 0.52 -25.86 -8.76
CA ARG A 83 1.16 -25.30 -9.97
C ARG A 83 2.52 -24.69 -9.65
N ASN A 84 3.60 -25.29 -10.15
CA ASN A 84 4.96 -24.74 -10.00
C ASN A 84 5.57 -24.34 -11.35
N GLU A 85 4.75 -24.06 -12.36
CA GLU A 85 5.24 -23.50 -13.63
C GLU A 85 5.53 -22.00 -13.51
N LEU A 86 6.60 -21.55 -14.17
CA LEU A 86 6.93 -20.14 -14.30
C LEU A 86 6.26 -19.55 -15.55
N GLU A 87 5.59 -18.42 -15.37
CA GLU A 87 5.01 -17.61 -16.45
C GLU A 87 5.49 -16.16 -16.29
N LEU A 88 6.67 -15.90 -16.85
CA LEU A 88 7.41 -14.67 -16.63
C LEU A 88 6.98 -13.57 -17.61
N ASP A 89 6.72 -12.39 -17.07
CA ASP A 89 6.59 -11.17 -17.87
C ASP A 89 7.93 -10.76 -18.51
N ALA A 90 7.84 -9.96 -19.57
CA ALA A 90 8.99 -9.44 -20.32
C ALA A 90 9.95 -8.55 -19.49
N LEU A 91 9.59 -8.20 -18.24
CA LEU A 91 10.46 -7.56 -17.28
C LEU A 91 11.65 -8.46 -16.92
N PHE A 92 11.42 -9.77 -16.79
CA PHE A 92 12.45 -10.72 -16.40
C PHE A 92 13.29 -11.11 -17.62
N GLY A 93 14.62 -11.14 -17.46
CA GLY A 93 15.56 -11.36 -18.56
C GLY A 93 15.88 -10.12 -19.41
N LYS A 94 15.41 -8.92 -19.03
CA LYS A 94 15.80 -7.64 -19.65
C LYS A 94 16.54 -6.75 -18.65
N GLU A 95 17.42 -5.91 -19.18
CA GLU A 95 18.10 -4.88 -18.41
C GLU A 95 17.17 -3.69 -18.17
N ILE A 96 17.08 -3.26 -16.91
CA ILE A 96 16.31 -2.08 -16.49
C ILE A 96 17.17 -1.17 -15.61
N GLU A 97 16.74 0.07 -15.42
CA GLU A 97 17.33 1.01 -14.45
C GLU A 97 16.30 1.32 -13.37
N LEU A 98 16.75 1.40 -12.11
CA LEU A 98 15.90 1.75 -10.97
C LEU A 98 16.56 2.86 -10.15
N TYR A 99 15.95 4.05 -10.13
CA TYR A 99 16.35 5.15 -9.28
C TYR A 99 15.92 4.92 -7.81
N PRO A 100 16.48 5.68 -6.85
CA PRO A 100 16.09 5.57 -5.45
C PRO A 100 14.57 5.68 -5.25
N ASN A 101 14.01 4.74 -4.51
CA ASN A 101 12.58 4.54 -4.22
C ASN A 101 11.70 4.17 -5.42
N GLU A 102 12.24 4.00 -6.62
CA GLU A 102 11.47 3.45 -7.72
C GLU A 102 11.22 1.97 -7.51
N SER A 103 10.05 1.53 -7.98
CA SER A 103 9.63 0.15 -7.94
C SER A 103 9.03 -0.28 -9.27
N THR A 104 9.31 -1.51 -9.64
CA THR A 104 8.71 -2.20 -10.79
C THR A 104 8.21 -3.55 -10.34
N GLN A 105 7.25 -4.12 -11.07
CA GLN A 105 6.71 -5.44 -10.79
C GLN A 105 6.38 -6.17 -12.08
N GLY A 106 6.49 -7.48 -12.04
CA GLY A 106 6.11 -8.36 -13.14
C GLY A 106 5.53 -9.66 -12.59
N ARG A 107 4.63 -10.26 -13.37
CA ARG A 107 4.07 -11.57 -13.10
C ARG A 107 5.13 -12.64 -13.29
N ILE A 108 5.16 -13.60 -12.38
CA ILE A 108 6.13 -14.71 -12.42
C ILE A 108 5.47 -16.09 -12.56
N ALA A 109 4.21 -16.24 -12.16
CA ALA A 109 3.45 -17.49 -12.22
C ALA A 109 1.96 -17.20 -11.95
N PHE A 110 1.10 -18.17 -12.24
CA PHE A 110 -0.26 -18.19 -11.70
C PHE A 110 -0.27 -18.68 -10.25
N TRP A 111 -1.20 -18.19 -9.45
CA TRP A 111 -1.42 -18.69 -8.10
C TRP A 111 -1.98 -20.11 -8.15
N GLY A 112 -1.33 -21.05 -7.45
CA GLY A 112 -1.68 -22.47 -7.51
C GLY A 112 -2.37 -23.02 -6.26
N ALA A 113 -2.89 -22.17 -5.37
CA ALA A 113 -3.68 -22.68 -4.25
C ALA A 113 -5.01 -23.26 -4.74
N THR A 114 -5.42 -24.36 -4.13
CA THR A 114 -6.70 -25.01 -4.37
C THR A 114 -7.40 -25.29 -3.04
N ILE A 115 -8.62 -25.82 -3.08
CA ILE A 115 -9.36 -26.25 -1.88
C ILE A 115 -8.59 -27.37 -1.14
N CYS A 116 -7.74 -28.12 -1.86
CA CYS A 116 -6.99 -29.26 -1.34
C CYS A 116 -5.52 -28.95 -1.04
N SER A 117 -4.97 -27.84 -1.55
CA SER A 117 -3.58 -27.46 -1.35
C SER A 117 -3.43 -25.96 -1.09
N SER A 118 -2.76 -25.61 0.00
CA SER A 118 -2.32 -24.23 0.22
C SER A 118 -1.10 -23.89 -0.65
N ALA A 119 -0.96 -22.63 -1.01
CA ALA A 119 0.24 -22.12 -1.67
C ALA A 119 1.01 -21.20 -0.72
N PHE A 120 2.31 -21.45 -0.59
CA PHE A 120 3.24 -20.58 0.13
C PHE A 120 4.53 -20.49 -0.68
N PRO A 121 4.49 -19.78 -1.82
CA PRO A 121 5.53 -19.88 -2.82
C PRO A 121 6.88 -19.35 -2.33
N LYS A 122 7.93 -19.96 -2.86
CA LYS A 122 9.31 -19.55 -2.67
C LYS A 122 9.97 -19.51 -4.04
N ILE A 123 10.72 -18.46 -4.31
CA ILE A 123 11.40 -18.31 -5.60
C ILE A 123 12.89 -18.10 -5.39
N ASN A 124 13.67 -18.66 -6.31
CA ASN A 124 15.10 -18.40 -6.39
C ASN A 124 15.33 -17.40 -7.51
N ILE A 125 15.97 -16.28 -7.18
CA ILE A 125 16.26 -15.22 -8.11
C ILE A 125 17.77 -14.98 -8.21
N ASP A 126 18.20 -14.67 -9.41
CA ASP A 126 19.56 -14.27 -9.74
C ASP A 126 19.51 -12.84 -10.28
N ILE A 127 20.32 -11.98 -9.67
CA ILE A 127 20.27 -10.53 -9.87
C ILE A 127 21.67 -10.04 -10.19
N ARG A 128 21.79 -9.32 -11.30
CA ARG A 128 23.01 -8.59 -11.67
C ARG A 128 22.67 -7.13 -11.82
N TYR A 129 23.49 -6.24 -11.28
CA TYR A 129 23.34 -4.80 -11.49
C TYR A 129 24.65 -4.07 -11.29
N LYS A 130 24.70 -2.83 -11.77
CA LYS A 130 25.82 -1.91 -11.61
C LYS A 130 25.46 -0.81 -10.62
N LYS A 131 26.35 -0.54 -9.66
CA LYS A 131 26.18 0.56 -8.71
C LYS A 131 26.31 1.90 -9.44
N GLY A 132 25.32 2.78 -9.29
CA GLY A 132 25.31 4.06 -10.01
C GLY A 132 26.48 4.99 -9.66
N VAL A 133 26.99 4.93 -8.42
CA VAL A 133 28.05 5.83 -7.94
C VAL A 133 29.45 5.31 -8.28
N THR A 134 29.74 4.05 -7.99
CA THR A 134 31.09 3.47 -8.17
C THR A 134 31.27 2.75 -9.50
N GLY A 135 30.18 2.38 -10.18
CA GLY A 135 30.22 1.57 -11.40
C GLY A 135 30.58 0.11 -11.17
N GLU A 136 30.72 -0.34 -9.92
CA GLU A 136 31.01 -1.73 -9.56
C GLU A 136 29.83 -2.63 -9.94
N GLN A 137 30.12 -3.78 -10.56
CA GLN A 137 29.12 -4.81 -10.81
C GLN A 137 28.88 -5.66 -9.57
N VAL A 138 27.62 -5.91 -9.29
CA VAL A 138 27.15 -6.70 -8.16
C VAL A 138 26.33 -7.86 -8.69
N HIS A 139 26.63 -9.06 -8.18
CA HIS A 139 25.91 -10.29 -8.47
C HIS A 139 25.38 -10.87 -7.16
N ILE A 140 24.08 -11.17 -7.12
CA ILE A 140 23.41 -11.70 -5.93
C ILE A 140 22.47 -12.81 -6.36
N GLU A 141 22.63 -13.98 -5.74
CA GLU A 141 21.61 -15.01 -5.75
C GLU A 141 20.90 -15.03 -4.39
N ARG A 142 19.56 -15.05 -4.42
CA ARG A 142 18.77 -15.11 -3.18
C ARG A 142 17.45 -15.83 -3.38
N THR A 143 16.92 -16.33 -2.27
CA THR A 143 15.54 -16.81 -2.20
C THR A 143 14.63 -15.69 -1.72
N VAL A 144 13.48 -15.52 -2.36
CA VAL A 144 12.40 -14.63 -1.92
C VAL A 144 11.23 -15.51 -1.51
N ILE A 145 10.71 -15.25 -0.31
CA ILE A 145 9.61 -16.01 0.28
C ILE A 145 8.35 -15.16 0.17
N PHE A 146 7.24 -15.82 -0.15
CA PHE A 146 5.93 -15.19 -0.20
C PHE A 146 5.58 -14.52 1.13
N SER A 147 5.10 -13.29 1.03
CA SER A 147 4.54 -12.57 2.18
C SER A 147 3.05 -12.36 1.92
N PRO A 148 2.16 -12.95 2.73
CA PRO A 148 0.71 -12.75 2.61
C PRO A 148 0.26 -11.34 3.02
N SER A 149 1.20 -10.45 3.36
CA SER A 149 0.92 -9.11 3.88
C SER A 149 0.42 -8.17 2.77
N TYR A 150 -0.87 -7.87 2.82
CA TYR A 150 -1.50 -6.74 2.14
C TYR A 150 -1.03 -5.40 2.76
N ASP A 151 0.24 -5.06 2.58
CA ASP A 151 0.83 -3.82 3.12
C ASP A 151 0.28 -2.56 2.41
N GLU A 152 -0.28 -2.71 1.21
CA GLU A 152 -0.92 -1.64 0.46
C GLU A 152 -2.43 -1.84 0.48
N LYS A 153 -3.18 -0.74 0.70
CA LYS A 153 -4.64 -0.73 0.52
C LYS A 153 -4.93 -1.24 -0.89
N ILE A 154 -5.41 -2.48 -1.00
CA ILE A 154 -5.92 -3.00 -2.26
C ILE A 154 -7.15 -2.16 -2.59
N TYR A 155 -6.99 -1.18 -3.49
CA TYR A 155 -8.10 -0.68 -4.28
C TYR A 155 -8.43 -1.77 -5.27
N GLY A 156 -9.17 -2.78 -4.79
CA GLY A 156 -9.79 -3.74 -5.68
C GLY A 156 -10.73 -2.95 -6.56
N ASP A 157 -10.62 -3.14 -7.87
CA ASP A 157 -11.69 -2.81 -8.81
C ASP A 157 -12.82 -3.81 -8.56
N PHE A 158 -13.47 -3.65 -7.41
CA PHE A 158 -14.73 -4.28 -7.15
C PHE A 158 -15.67 -3.56 -8.12
N ASN A 159 -16.17 -4.27 -9.12
CA ASN A 159 -17.30 -3.84 -9.92
C ASN A 159 -18.55 -3.84 -9.03
N ILE A 160 -18.53 -2.96 -8.03
CA ILE A 160 -19.65 -2.69 -7.15
C ILE A 160 -20.62 -1.95 -8.05
N ASP A 161 -21.73 -2.59 -8.39
CA ASP A 161 -22.79 -1.89 -9.10
C ASP A 161 -23.40 -0.86 -8.16
N LEU A 162 -22.83 0.35 -8.20
CA LEU A 162 -23.28 1.49 -7.42
C LEU A 162 -24.76 1.82 -7.70
N ARG A 163 -25.33 1.35 -8.83
CA ARG A 163 -26.75 1.51 -9.13
C ARG A 163 -27.62 0.64 -8.24
N GLU A 164 -27.21 -0.61 -7.97
CA GLU A 164 -27.93 -1.51 -7.08
C GLU A 164 -27.85 -1.03 -5.63
N ILE A 165 -26.68 -0.57 -5.19
CA ILE A 165 -26.51 0.04 -3.85
C ILE A 165 -27.38 1.28 -3.71
N ASN A 166 -27.37 2.17 -4.71
CA ASN A 166 -28.18 3.39 -4.67
C ASN A 166 -29.68 3.08 -4.63
N LYS A 167 -30.13 2.09 -5.41
CA LYS A 167 -31.52 1.61 -5.39
C LYS A 167 -31.91 1.02 -4.03
N ASN A 168 -31.04 0.20 -3.43
CA ASN A 168 -31.31 -0.39 -2.12
C ASN A 168 -31.35 0.68 -1.02
N MET A 169 -30.49 1.69 -1.11
CA MET A 169 -30.46 2.82 -0.18
C MET A 169 -31.74 3.66 -0.27
N ASP A 170 -32.22 3.93 -1.49
CA ASP A 170 -33.50 4.61 -1.73
C ASP A 170 -34.69 3.82 -1.14
N VAL A 171 -34.73 2.49 -1.37
CA VAL A 171 -35.77 1.63 -0.78
C VAL A 171 -35.74 1.66 0.75
N MET A 172 -34.55 1.61 1.37
CA MET A 172 -34.39 1.69 2.82
C MET A 172 -34.84 3.05 3.38
N ALA A 173 -34.46 4.15 2.73
CA ALA A 173 -34.88 5.49 3.12
C ALA A 173 -36.42 5.63 3.06
N LYS A 174 -37.04 5.13 1.99
CA LYS A 174 -38.50 5.12 1.81
C LYS A 174 -39.23 4.28 2.87
N ALA A 175 -38.69 3.11 3.22
CA ALA A 175 -39.25 2.23 4.24
C ALA A 175 -39.17 2.86 5.65
N ASN A 176 -38.04 3.49 5.98
CA ASN A 176 -37.85 4.20 7.25
C ASN A 176 -38.82 5.37 7.38
N LEU A 177 -38.98 6.18 6.32
CA LEU A 177 -39.90 7.32 6.33
C LEU A 177 -41.36 6.85 6.46
N ARG A 178 -41.75 5.77 5.80
CA ARG A 178 -43.10 5.18 5.93
C ARG A 178 -43.38 4.75 7.36
N THR A 179 -42.41 4.10 8.01
CA THR A 179 -42.53 3.63 9.38
C THR A 179 -42.67 4.79 10.35
N ALA A 180 -41.85 5.84 10.20
CA ALA A 180 -41.96 7.05 11.00
C ALA A 180 -43.33 7.73 10.84
N ASN A 181 -43.80 7.90 9.59
CA ASN A 181 -45.12 8.49 9.31
C ASN A 181 -46.27 7.65 9.90
N TYR A 182 -46.16 6.33 9.88
CA TYR A 182 -47.15 5.42 10.49
C TYR A 182 -47.16 5.52 12.03
N LEU A 183 -46.00 5.61 12.67
CA LEU A 183 -45.90 5.71 14.13
C LEU A 183 -46.35 7.08 14.65
N ASP A 184 -45.92 8.16 14.01
CA ASP A 184 -46.16 9.53 14.49
C ASP A 184 -47.47 10.14 13.98
N GLY A 185 -48.12 9.52 12.98
CA GLY A 185 -49.34 10.03 12.34
C GLY A 185 -49.14 11.36 11.60
N CYS A 186 -47.90 11.80 11.40
CA CYS A 186 -47.56 13.02 10.69
C CYS A 186 -47.06 12.70 9.28
N GLN A 187 -47.60 13.37 8.25
CA GLN A 187 -47.11 13.22 6.87
C GLN A 187 -46.00 14.25 6.58
N VAL A 188 -44.74 13.89 6.81
CA VAL A 188 -43.58 14.76 6.54
C VAL A 188 -43.13 14.66 5.08
N ALA A 189 -42.71 15.79 4.49
CA ALA A 189 -42.49 15.95 3.06
C ALA A 189 -41.17 15.34 2.52
N PRO A 190 -41.14 15.03 1.20
CA PRO A 190 -40.15 14.21 0.52
C PRO A 190 -39.16 15.07 -0.27
N PHE A 191 -37.86 14.93 -0.01
CA PHE A 191 -36.84 15.38 -0.97
C PHE A 191 -36.59 14.34 -2.08
N ASP A 192 -37.21 13.15 -1.98
CA ASP A 192 -37.11 12.08 -2.98
C ASP A 192 -38.50 11.53 -3.38
N GLU A 193 -38.62 11.23 -4.66
CA GLU A 193 -39.85 10.96 -5.40
C GLU A 193 -40.86 9.98 -4.75
N LEU A 194 -42.12 10.43 -4.78
CA LEU A 194 -43.38 9.68 -4.91
C LEU A 194 -43.79 8.66 -3.81
N ASN A 195 -44.88 9.04 -3.13
CA ASN A 195 -45.93 8.20 -2.55
C ASN A 195 -45.56 7.32 -1.33
N ILE A 196 -45.33 7.99 -0.19
CA ILE A 196 -45.11 7.34 1.12
C ILE A 196 -46.14 7.85 2.13
N LEU A 197 -47.41 7.93 1.70
CA LEU A 197 -48.52 8.29 2.56
C LEU A 197 -48.90 7.07 3.41
N ALA A 198 -48.66 7.14 4.71
CA ALA A 198 -49.31 6.23 5.64
C ALA A 198 -50.80 6.59 5.67
N HIS A 199 -51.65 5.74 5.08
CA HIS A 199 -53.10 5.95 5.02
C HIS A 199 -53.78 5.84 6.38
N LYS A 200 -53.08 5.25 7.36
CA LYS A 200 -53.45 5.12 8.76
C LYS A 200 -52.21 5.31 9.61
N SER A 201 -52.38 5.76 10.84
CA SER A 201 -51.36 5.73 11.88
C SER A 201 -51.54 4.55 12.82
N LEU A 202 -50.50 4.22 13.58
CA LEU A 202 -50.59 3.24 14.67
C LEU A 202 -51.70 3.62 15.68
N HIS A 203 -51.91 4.91 15.90
CA HIS A 203 -52.97 5.40 16.77
C HIS A 203 -54.36 5.05 16.24
N ASP A 204 -54.59 5.22 14.94
CA ASP A 204 -55.85 4.85 14.28
C ASP A 204 -56.14 3.35 14.41
N ASP A 205 -55.12 2.52 14.20
CA ASP A 205 -55.28 1.06 14.30
C ASP A 205 -55.56 0.63 15.76
N LEU A 206 -54.89 1.23 16.75
CA LEU A 206 -55.17 0.98 18.17
C LEU A 206 -56.57 1.44 18.60
N GLN A 207 -57.08 2.55 18.04
CA GLN A 207 -58.45 3.00 18.31
C GLN A 207 -59.50 2.08 17.65
N SER A 208 -59.24 1.59 16.44
CA SER A 208 -60.16 0.73 15.71
C SER A 208 -60.46 -0.59 16.45
N VAL A 209 -59.47 -1.11 17.19
CA VAL A 209 -59.62 -2.30 18.06
C VAL A 209 -60.53 -2.02 19.26
N LYS A 210 -60.67 -0.76 19.68
CA LYS A 210 -61.42 -0.34 20.88
C LYS A 210 -62.91 -0.01 20.62
N GLN A 211 -63.43 -0.27 19.41
CA GLN A 211 -64.82 -0.01 18.98
C GLN A 211 -65.30 1.44 19.20
N ARG A 212 -64.59 2.42 18.67
CA ARG A 212 -65.10 3.80 18.49
C ARG A 212 -65.00 4.22 17.03
N GLU A 213 -65.90 5.09 16.59
CA GLU A 213 -65.94 5.64 15.22
C GLU A 213 -64.55 6.11 14.77
N ASN A 214 -64.14 5.65 13.58
CA ASN A 214 -62.83 5.92 12.98
C ASN A 214 -62.70 7.39 12.58
N VAL A 215 -62.23 8.24 13.49
CA VAL A 215 -61.75 9.58 13.15
C VAL A 215 -60.26 9.48 12.89
N SER A 216 -59.86 9.60 11.62
CA SER A 216 -58.45 9.60 11.21
C SER A 216 -57.67 10.68 11.95
N THR A 217 -56.66 10.30 12.74
CA THR A 217 -55.76 11.23 13.43
C THR A 217 -54.54 11.63 12.60
N VAL A 218 -54.43 11.14 11.36
CA VAL A 218 -53.34 11.50 10.46
C VAL A 218 -53.41 12.99 10.11
N MET A 219 -52.37 13.73 10.48
CA MET A 219 -52.25 15.16 10.17
C MET A 219 -51.80 15.35 8.72
N LYS A 220 -52.52 16.20 7.99
CA LYS A 220 -52.14 16.60 6.64
C LYS A 220 -50.87 17.44 6.69
N ARG A 221 -50.05 17.31 5.65
CA ARG A 221 -48.77 18.01 5.48
C ARG A 221 -48.84 19.51 5.79
N GLU A 222 -49.85 20.19 5.27
CA GLU A 222 -50.03 21.65 5.42
C GLU A 222 -50.12 22.06 6.88
N ASP A 223 -50.76 21.22 7.71
CA ASP A 223 -50.95 21.47 9.14
C ASP A 223 -49.70 21.10 9.95
N VAL A 224 -48.98 20.04 9.55
CA VAL A 224 -47.69 19.68 10.15
C VAL A 224 -46.64 20.78 9.94
N ILE A 225 -46.59 21.38 8.75
CA ILE A 225 -45.63 22.47 8.43
C ILE A 225 -45.99 23.74 9.21
N LYS A 226 -47.27 24.10 9.29
CA LYS A 226 -47.73 25.26 10.06
C LYS A 226 -47.45 25.14 11.56
N ASN A 227 -47.46 23.92 12.11
CA ASN A 227 -47.17 23.67 13.52
C ASN A 227 -45.67 23.61 13.84
N ARG A 228 -44.78 23.64 12.83
CA ARG A 228 -43.31 23.56 13.00
C ARG A 228 -42.58 24.87 12.70
N LEU A 229 -43.26 25.87 12.12
CA LEU A 229 -42.80 27.26 11.95
C LEU A 229 -43.27 28.11 13.13
#